data_AF-A0A519S7Q7-F1
#
_entry.id   AF-A0A519S7Q7-F1
#
_cell.length_a   1.000
_cell.length_b   1.000
_cell.length_c   1.000
_cell.angle_alpha   90.00
_cell.angle_beta   90.00
_cell.angle_gamma   90.00
#
_symmetry.space_group_name_H-M   'P 1'
#
loop_
_entity.id
_entity.type
_entity.pdbx_description
1 polymer ?
#
loop_
_entity_poly.entity_id
_entity_poly.type
_entity_poly.pdbx_seq_one_letter_code
_entity_poly.pdbx_strand_id
1 'polypeptide(L)' 'VGGRQRGLSEEAERTAIVAETLYREQQLGVNEIAQRLRISKVTLYKYLRHRGVVIHSHRQAATGKLAE' A
#
# COMPACT_ATOMS: atom_id res chain seq x y z
N VAL A 1 -0.07 -27.92 -20.77
CA VAL A 1 -0.87 -26.79 -20.24
C VAL A 1 -0.06 -26.13 -19.14
N GLY A 2 0.38 -24.89 -19.33
CA GLY A 2 1.24 -24.19 -18.37
C GLY A 2 1.24 -22.70 -18.66
N GLY A 3 0.09 -22.06 -18.48
CA GLY A 3 -0.06 -20.62 -18.65
C GLY A 3 0.33 -19.88 -17.38
N ARG A 4 1.10 -18.79 -17.53
CA ARG A 4 1.40 -17.82 -16.45
C ARG A 4 0.10 -17.45 -15.74
N GLN A 5 -0.03 -17.77 -14.46
CA GLN A 5 -1.19 -17.37 -13.66
C GLN A 5 -1.35 -15.84 -13.79
N ARG A 6 -2.47 -15.43 -14.37
CA ARG A 6 -2.84 -14.02 -14.52
C ARG A 6 -3.45 -13.59 -13.18
N GLY A 7 -2.62 -13.07 -12.28
CA GLY A 7 -3.07 -12.60 -10.98
C GLY A 7 -1.92 -12.37 -10.02
N LEU A 8 -2.24 -11.80 -8.86
CA LEU A 8 -1.34 -11.80 -7.72
C LEU A 8 -1.26 -13.24 -7.18
N SER A 9 -0.07 -13.67 -6.72
CA SER A 9 0.04 -14.88 -5.91
C SER A 9 -0.76 -14.71 -4.61
N GLU A 10 -1.16 -15.79 -3.95
CA GLU A 10 -1.90 -15.72 -2.68
C GLU A 10 -1.20 -14.85 -1.63
N GLU A 11 0.13 -14.93 -1.54
CA GLU A 11 0.93 -14.09 -0.64
C GLU A 11 0.85 -12.60 -1.01
N ALA A 12 0.87 -12.30 -2.31
CA ALA A 12 0.77 -10.94 -2.81
C ALA A 12 -0.63 -10.37 -2.61
N GLU A 13 -1.67 -11.19 -2.72
CA GLU A 13 -3.04 -10.82 -2.41
C GLU A 13 -3.24 -10.51 -0.93
N ARG A 14 -2.71 -11.38 -0.04
CA ARG A 14 -2.69 -11.09 1.41
C ARG A 14 -1.99 -9.78 1.72
N THR A 15 -0.83 -9.55 1.11
CA THR A 15 -0.08 -8.30 1.28
C THR A 15 -0.87 -7.09 0.77
N ALA A 16 -1.60 -7.25 -0.33
CA ALA A 16 -2.45 -6.19 -0.88
C ALA A 16 -3.63 -5.83 0.03
N ILE A 17 -4.23 -6.82 0.69
CA ILE A 17 -5.28 -6.61 1.70
C ILE A 17 -4.73 -5.80 2.87
N VAL A 18 -3.59 -6.19 3.43
CA VAL A 18 -2.99 -5.45 4.56
C VAL A 18 -2.58 -4.03 4.13
N ALA A 19 -2.00 -3.88 2.93
CA ALA A 19 -1.65 -2.58 2.37
C ALA A 19 -2.86 -1.64 2.26
N GLU A 20 -3.99 -2.15 1.79
CA GLU A 20 -5.23 -1.38 1.72
C GLU A 20 -5.70 -0.95 3.11
N THR A 21 -5.77 -1.87 4.06
CA THR A 21 -6.22 -1.56 5.43
C THR A 21 -5.37 -0.44 6.03
N LEU A 22 -4.04 -0.59 5.97
CA LEU A 22 -3.10 0.40 6.49
C LEU A 22 -3.23 1.77 5.79
N TYR A 23 -3.49 1.77 4.48
CA TYR A 23 -3.67 3.01 3.72
C TYR A 23 -5.01 3.69 4.05
N ARG A 24 -6.09 2.92 4.20
CA ARG A 24 -7.43 3.43 4.55
C ARG A 24 -7.50 3.99 5.96
N GLU A 25 -6.75 3.41 6.90
CA GLU A 25 -6.67 3.93 8.27
C GLU A 25 -6.00 5.31 8.34
N GLN A 26 -5.28 5.76 7.29
CA GLN A 26 -4.63 7.09 7.19
C GLN A 26 -3.65 7.43 8.34
N GLN A 27 -3.33 6.47 9.21
CA GLN A 27 -2.41 6.65 10.33
C GLN A 27 -0.94 6.64 9.89
N LEU A 28 -0.64 6.04 8.74
CA LEU A 28 0.72 5.82 8.25
C LEU A 28 0.91 6.41 6.87
N GLY A 29 2.05 7.07 6.67
CA GLY A 29 2.45 7.51 5.33
C GLY A 29 2.78 6.33 4.42
N VAL A 30 2.66 6.54 3.10
CA VAL A 30 2.98 5.53 2.06
C VAL A 30 4.38 4.91 2.25
N ASN A 31 5.38 5.70 2.66
CA ASN A 31 6.73 5.19 2.93
C ASN A 31 6.75 4.19 4.09
N GLU A 32 6.02 4.50 5.17
CA GLU A 32 5.99 3.69 6.39
C GLU A 32 5.26 2.37 6.15
N ILE A 33 4.15 2.42 5.41
CA ILE A 33 3.42 1.21 4.99
C ILE A 33 4.32 0.31 4.14
N ALA A 34 5.04 0.89 3.17
CA ALA A 34 5.95 0.14 2.31
C ALA A 34 7.08 -0.53 3.14
N GLN A 35 7.63 0.17 4.13
CA GLN A 35 8.64 -0.38 5.04
C GLN A 35 8.09 -1.51 5.92
N ARG A 36 6.90 -1.33 6.54
CA ARG A 36 6.27 -2.36 7.39
C ARG A 36 5.97 -3.63 6.62
N LEU A 37 5.49 -3.50 5.39
CA LEU A 37 5.19 -4.63 4.50
C LEU A 37 6.43 -5.18 3.79
N ARG A 38 7.61 -4.57 3.98
CA ARG A 38 8.86 -4.92 3.28
C ARG A 38 8.71 -4.98 1.76
N ILE A 39 7.91 -4.07 1.19
CA ILE A 39 7.69 -3.94 -0.25
C ILE A 39 8.17 -2.59 -0.76
N SER A 40 8.43 -2.51 -2.06
CA SER A 40 8.72 -1.22 -2.68
C SER A 40 7.47 -0.33 -2.74
N LYS A 41 7.66 0.99 -2.77
CA LYS A 41 6.55 1.95 -3.01
C LYS A 41 5.79 1.64 -4.31
N VAL A 42 6.51 1.21 -5.34
CA VAL A 42 5.91 0.83 -6.63
C VAL A 42 4.98 -0.37 -6.46
N THR A 43 5.40 -1.37 -5.68
CA THR A 43 4.58 -2.54 -5.35
C THR A 43 3.36 -2.14 -4.53
N LEU A 44 3.54 -1.27 -3.53
CA LEU A 44 2.44 -0.75 -2.71
C LEU A 44 1.38 -0.07 -3.58
N TYR A 45 1.78 0.83 -4.48
CA TYR A 45 0.83 1.48 -5.39
C TYR A 45 0.15 0.49 -6.35
N LYS A 46 0.86 -0.54 -6.84
CA LYS A 46 0.26 -1.60 -7.65
C LYS A 46 -0.82 -2.35 -6.88
N TYR A 47 -0.56 -2.71 -5.61
CA TYR A 47 -1.51 -3.41 -4.76
C TYR A 47 -2.73 -2.55 -4.42
N LEU A 48 -2.52 -1.28 -4.06
CA LEU A 48 -3.60 -0.34 -3.82
C LEU A 48 -4.48 -0.16 -5.07
N ARG A 49 -3.89 0.01 -6.26
CA ARG A 49 -4.63 0.09 -7.52
C ARG A 49 -5.38 -1.20 -7.84
N HIS A 50 -4.76 -2.35 -7.59
CA HIS A 50 -5.39 -3.65 -7.79
C HIS A 50 -6.62 -3.82 -6.88
N ARG A 51 -6.55 -3.30 -5.65
CA ARG A 51 -7.66 -3.27 -4.69
C ARG A 51 -8.70 -2.17 -4.95
N GLY A 52 -8.51 -1.33 -5.97
CA GLY A 52 -9.41 -0.22 -6.29
C GLY A 52 -9.32 0.95 -5.30
N VAL A 53 -8.25 1.05 -4.53
CA VAL A 53 -8.04 2.16 -3.60
C VAL A 53 -7.64 3.40 -4.39
N VAL A 54 -8.45 4.45 -4.27
CA VAL A 54 -8.18 5.73 -4.94
C VAL A 54 -7.03 6.44 -4.22
N ILE A 55 -5.85 6.33 -4.80
CA ILE A 55 -4.66 7.07 -4.36
C ILE A 55 -4.82 8.50 -4.88
N HIS A 56 -5.42 9.37 -4.09
CA HIS A 56 -5.36 10.80 -4.35
C HIS A 56 -3.90 11.22 -4.16
N SER A 57 -3.36 12.01 -5.10
CA SER A 57 -2.11 12.72 -4.91
C SER A 57 -2.33 13.72 -3.76
N HIS A 58 -2.22 13.25 -2.52
CA HIS A 58 -2.41 14.08 -1.35
C HIS A 58 -1.22 15.03 -1.25
N ARG A 59 -1.31 16.14 -1.98
CA ARG A 59 -0.58 17.35 -1.69
C ARG A 59 -1.28 17.97 -0.50
N GLN A 60 -0.91 17.60 0.74
CA GLN A 60 -0.88 18.43 1.97
C GLN A 60 0.02 17.69 2.97
N ALA A 61 1.16 18.25 3.41
CA ALA A 61 1.26 19.32 4.39
C ALA A 61 0.52 18.97 5.70
N ALA A 62 1.17 18.16 6.54
CA ALA A 62 0.83 18.04 7.95
C ALA A 62 2.14 17.90 8.74
N THR A 63 2.71 19.08 9.00
CA THR A 63 3.46 19.37 10.22
C THR A 63 2.73 18.77 11.42
N GLY A 64 3.45 18.07 12.28
CA GLY A 64 2.90 17.50 13.50
C GLY A 64 3.92 16.72 14.32
N LYS A 65 5.18 17.18 14.35
CA LYS A 65 6.11 16.74 15.39
C LYS A 65 5.78 17.55 16.65
N LEU A 66 4.84 17.06 17.44
CA LEU A 66 4.57 17.53 18.80
C LEU A 66 5.26 16.59 19.79
N ALA A 67 5.89 17.20 20.80
CA ALA A 67 6.49 16.64 22.02
C ALA A 67 7.77 15.81 21.81
N GLU A 68 8.84 15.95 22.60
CA GLU A 68 9.05 16.64 23.89
C GLU A 68 10.55 16.98 24.03
#